data_AF-A0A2L2Z4C9-F1
#
_entry.id   AF-A0A2L2Z4C9-F1
#
_cell.length_a   1.000
_cell.length_b   1.000
_cell.length_c   1.000
_cell.angle_alpha   90.00
_cell.angle_beta   90.00
_cell.angle_gamma   90.00
#
_symmetry.space_group_name_H-M   'P 1'
#
loop_
_entity.id
_entity.type
_entity.pdbx_description
1 polymer ?
#
loop_
_entity_poly.entity_id
_entity_poly.type
_entity_poly.pdbx_seq_one_letter_code
_entity_poly.pdbx_strand_id
1 'polypeptide(L)'
;MRVRIQVGFTPKDDTLKSSLILIRNNLTVMDALLVHGQGGYGHIKFGNISPGSDSVLMFELNERLLKDCDNSNSPKYVAPNFTVRSDFTA
;
A
#
# COMPACT_ATOMS: atom_id res chain seq x y z
N MET A 1 37.65 -15.04 10.10
CA MET A 1 37.01 -13.70 10.15
C MET A 1 35.82 -13.72 9.20
N ARG A 2 34.61 -13.37 9.66
CA ARG A 2 33.40 -13.31 8.81
C ARG A 2 33.02 -11.85 8.63
N VAL A 3 32.82 -11.42 7.39
CA VAL A 3 32.34 -10.06 7.06
C VAL A 3 30.86 -10.15 6.72
N ARG A 4 30.03 -9.31 7.33
CA ARG A 4 28.61 -9.17 6.99
C ARG A 4 28.42 -7.84 6.27
N ILE A 5 27.77 -7.88 5.12
CA ILE A 5 27.44 -6.70 4.32
C ILE A 5 25.91 -6.60 4.31
N GLN A 6 25.39 -5.42 4.68
CA GLN A 6 23.97 -5.12 4.52
C GLN A 6 23.73 -4.50 3.15
N VAL A 7 22.70 -4.99 2.47
CA VAL A 7 22.29 -4.50 1.16
C VAL A 7 20.90 -3.87 1.32
N GLY A 8 20.79 -2.59 1.03
CA GLY A 8 19.52 -1.87 1.01
C GLY A 8 18.86 -1.96 -0.35
N PHE A 9 17.53 -2.10 -0.37
CA PHE A 9 16.72 -2.02 -1.58
C PHE A 9 15.65 -0.95 -1.41
N THR A 10 15.63 0.02 -2.33
CA THR A 10 14.65 1.12 -2.34
C THR A 10 14.00 1.15 -3.73
N PRO A 11 12.91 0.39 -3.95
CA PRO A 11 12.24 0.36 -5.23
C PRO A 11 11.59 1.72 -5.54
N LYS A 12 11.65 2.15 -6.81
CA LYS A 12 10.93 3.33 -7.31
C LYS A 12 9.55 2.99 -7.86
N ASP A 13 9.38 1.75 -8.28
CA ASP A 13 8.20 1.20 -8.92
C ASP A 13 7.98 -0.25 -8.43
N ASP A 14 6.87 -0.85 -8.85
CA ASP A 14 6.50 -2.24 -8.56
C ASP A 14 7.07 -3.23 -9.58
N THR A 15 8.03 -2.80 -10.43
CA THR A 15 8.62 -3.69 -11.43
C THR A 15 9.79 -4.48 -10.82
N LEU A 16 10.01 -5.69 -11.35
CA LEU A 16 11.15 -6.50 -10.95
C LEU A 16 12.46 -5.82 -11.38
N LYS A 17 13.35 -5.57 -10.42
CA LYS A 17 14.70 -5.06 -10.67
C LYS A 17 15.72 -6.13 -10.32
N SER A 18 16.75 -6.24 -11.16
CA SER A 18 17.89 -7.13 -10.95
C SER A 18 19.17 -6.32 -10.81
N SER A 19 20.03 -6.72 -9.88
CA SER A 19 21.37 -6.16 -9.70
C SER A 19 22.37 -7.29 -9.53
N LEU A 20 23.62 -7.04 -9.91
CA LEU A 20 24.73 -7.98 -9.72
C LEU A 20 25.69 -7.43 -8.68
N ILE A 21 25.96 -8.21 -7.64
CA ILE A 21 26.97 -7.89 -6.63
C ILE A 21 28.23 -8.66 -7.00
N LEU A 22 29.30 -7.95 -7.33
CA LEU A 22 30.61 -8.52 -7.61
C LEU A 22 31.47 -8.52 -6.35
N ILE A 23 31.95 -9.69 -5.95
CA ILE A 23 32.77 -9.88 -4.76
C ILE A 23 34.19 -10.25 -5.21
N ARG A 24 35.16 -9.39 -4.92
CA ARG A 24 36.57 -9.66 -5.18
C ARG A 24 37.24 -10.22 -3.93
N ASN A 25 37.84 -11.39 -4.05
CA ASN A 25 38.74 -11.96 -3.04
C ASN A 25 40.08 -12.27 -3.72
N ASN A 26 41.19 -12.08 -3.00
CA ASN A 26 42.52 -12.38 -3.50
C ASN A 26 42.71 -13.87 -3.87
N LEU A 27 41.85 -14.78 -3.41
CA LEU A 27 41.89 -16.21 -3.75
C LEU A 27 40.97 -16.61 -4.92
N THR A 28 39.81 -15.96 -5.12
CA THR A 28 38.79 -16.36 -6.12
C THR A 28 38.74 -15.48 -7.38
N VAL A 29 39.60 -14.46 -7.48
CA VAL A 29 39.63 -13.47 -8.58
C VAL A 29 38.36 -12.60 -8.64
N MET A 30 37.18 -13.17 -8.88
CA MET A 30 35.86 -12.53 -8.86
C MET A 30 34.77 -13.58 -8.61
N ASP A 31 33.79 -13.24 -7.78
CA ASP A 31 32.53 -13.98 -7.59
C ASP A 31 31.34 -13.03 -7.83
N ALA A 32 30.19 -13.57 -8.22
CA ALA A 32 29.03 -12.77 -8.60
C ALA A 32 27.73 -13.32 -7.98
N LEU A 33 27.00 -12.44 -7.31
CA LEU A 33 25.68 -12.74 -6.75
C LEU A 33 24.61 -11.93 -7.48
N LEU A 34 23.68 -12.63 -8.13
CA LEU A 34 22.50 -12.01 -8.72
C LEU A 34 21.44 -11.79 -7.64
N VAL A 35 21.03 -10.54 -7.45
CA VAL A 35 19.97 -10.17 -6.51
C VAL A 35 18.77 -9.62 -7.28
N HIS A 36 17.58 -9.98 -6.82
CA HIS A 36 16.32 -9.52 -7.36
C HIS A 36 15.52 -8.83 -6.26
N GLY A 37 14.84 -7.75 -6.62
CA GLY A 37 13.92 -7.05 -5.73
C GLY A 37 12.77 -6.47 -6.54
N GLN A 38 11.57 -6.50 -5.96
CA GLN A 38 10.38 -5.91 -6.54
C GLN A 38 9.68 -5.07 -5.48
N GLY A 39 9.31 -3.85 -5.84
CA GLY A 39 8.46 -3.02 -4.98
C GLY A 39 7.01 -3.49 -5.01
N GLY A 40 6.17 -2.84 -4.23
CA GLY A 40 4.72 -3.07 -4.28
C GLY A 40 3.98 -1.82 -3.86
N TYR A 41 2.79 -1.64 -4.42
CA TYR A 41 1.87 -0.59 -4.02
C TYR A 41 0.69 -1.20 -3.27
N GLY A 42 0.35 -0.63 -2.12
CA GLY A 42 -0.89 -0.96 -1.41
C GLY A 42 -2.05 -0.27 -2.10
N HIS A 43 -3.01 -1.03 -2.63
CA HIS A 43 -4.20 -0.48 -3.29
C HIS A 43 -5.44 -0.80 -2.47
N ILE A 44 -6.29 0.20 -2.24
CA ILE A 44 -7.60 0.02 -1.62
C ILE A 44 -8.63 -0.03 -2.74
N LYS A 45 -9.44 -1.10 -2.76
CA LYS A 45 -10.60 -1.19 -3.64
C LYS A 45 -11.86 -0.84 -2.85
N PHE A 46 -12.71 0.00 -3.42
CA PHE A 46 -14.01 0.32 -2.83
C PHE A 46 -15.10 -0.38 -3.64
N GLY A 47 -15.86 -1.29 -3.02
CA GLY A 47 -16.89 -2.05 -3.74
C GLY A 47 -16.34 -2.82 -4.95
N ASN A 48 -15.15 -3.43 -4.82
CA ASN A 48 -14.38 -4.08 -5.89
C ASN A 48 -13.89 -3.17 -7.03
N ILE A 49 -14.10 -1.86 -6.95
CA ILE A 49 -13.60 -0.89 -7.91
C ILE A 49 -12.17 -0.49 -7.54
N SER A 50 -11.24 -0.63 -8.49
CA SER A 50 -9.85 -0.25 -8.31
C SER A 50 -9.65 1.27 -8.43
N PRO A 51 -8.61 1.82 -7.78
CA PRO A 51 -8.22 3.21 -7.96
C PRO A 51 -7.99 3.53 -9.45
N GLY A 52 -8.51 4.67 -9.92
CA GLY A 52 -8.33 5.12 -11.31
C GLY A 52 -9.19 4.41 -12.36
N SER A 53 -10.16 3.58 -11.96
CA SER A 53 -11.18 3.07 -12.89
C SER A 53 -12.10 4.20 -13.35
N ASP A 54 -12.57 4.16 -14.61
CA ASP A 54 -13.61 5.05 -15.14
C ASP A 54 -15.01 4.78 -14.56
N SER A 55 -15.14 3.76 -13.70
CA SER A 55 -16.40 3.43 -13.04
C SER A 55 -16.73 4.39 -11.90
N VAL A 56 -18.03 4.68 -11.74
CA VAL A 56 -18.52 5.60 -10.71
C VAL A 56 -18.78 4.83 -9.42
N LEU A 57 -18.27 5.35 -8.30
CA LEU A 57 -18.61 4.86 -6.97
C LEU A 57 -20.03 5.33 -6.61
N MET A 58 -20.93 4.38 -6.39
CA MET A 58 -22.29 4.67 -5.93
C MET A 58 -22.39 4.43 -4.42
N PHE A 59 -22.81 5.47 -3.70
CA PHE A 59 -23.06 5.41 -2.27
C PHE A 59 -24.56 5.42 -2.03
N GLU A 60 -25.07 4.39 -1.36
CA GLU A 60 -26.47 4.35 -0.96
C GLU A 60 -26.67 5.21 0.29
N LEU A 61 -27.49 6.25 0.17
CA LEU A 61 -27.82 7.13 1.26
C LEU A 61 -29.18 6.74 1.84
N ASN A 62 -29.17 6.17 3.03
CA ASN A 62 -30.37 5.77 3.75
C ASN A 62 -30.78 6.85 4.77
N GLU A 63 -32.09 6.99 5.05
CA GLU A 63 -32.63 7.96 6.01
C GLU A 63 -31.95 7.90 7.38
N ARG A 64 -31.47 6.71 7.79
CA ARG A 64 -30.71 6.52 9.04
C ARG A 64 -29.43 7.36 9.12
N LEU A 65 -28.78 7.62 7.97
CA LEU A 65 -27.57 8.43 7.87
C LEU A 65 -27.87 9.93 7.94
N LEU A 66 -29.13 10.33 7.71
CA LEU A 66 -29.57 11.73 7.67
C LEU A 66 -30.19 12.20 8.99
N LYS A 67 -30.37 11.31 9.97
CA LYS A 67 -31.04 11.60 11.25
C LYS A 67 -30.45 12.79 12.02
N ASP A 68 -29.15 13.02 11.86
CA ASP A 68 -28.46 14.11 12.55
C ASP A 68 -28.53 15.45 11.79
N CYS A 69 -29.01 15.46 10.54
CA CYS A 69 -29.13 16.67 9.72
C CYS A 69 -30.35 17.54 10.07
N ASP A 70 -31.45 16.93 10.53
CA ASP A 70 -32.70 17.64 10.83
C ASP A 70 -32.73 18.26 12.24
N ASN A 71 -31.77 17.90 13.10
CA ASN A 71 -31.73 18.40 14.47
C ASN A 71 -31.02 19.76 14.54
N SER A 72 -31.79 20.85 14.58
CA SER A 72 -31.28 22.23 14.70
C SER A 72 -30.48 22.50 15.99
N ASN A 73 -30.57 21.60 16.97
CA ASN A 73 -29.84 21.67 18.25
C ASN A 73 -28.60 20.75 18.28
N SER A 74 -28.30 20.05 17.18
CA SER A 74 -27.05 19.29 17.06
C SER A 74 -25.86 20.24 16.93
N PRO A 75 -24.71 19.97 17.57
CA PRO A 75 -23.51 20.75 17.34
C PRO A 75 -23.17 20.67 15.85
N LYS A 76 -22.97 21.82 15.19
CA LYS A 76 -22.68 21.94 13.73
C LYS A 76 -21.46 21.16 13.23
N TYR A 77 -20.74 20.46 14.13
CA TYR A 77 -19.47 19.77 13.90
C TYR A 77 -19.36 18.47 14.71
N VAL A 78 -20.45 17.71 14.90
CA VAL A 78 -20.27 16.33 15.35
C VAL A 78 -19.72 15.56 14.15
N ALA A 79 -18.46 15.14 14.25
CA ALA A 79 -17.89 14.24 13.26
C ALA A 79 -18.81 13.00 13.19
N PRO A 80 -19.42 12.70 12.03
CA PRO A 80 -20.25 11.52 11.89
C PRO A 80 -19.42 10.29 12.29
N ASN A 81 -20.04 9.41 13.09
CA ASN A 81 -19.39 8.18 13.55
C ASN A 81 -19.38 7.16 12.40
N PHE A 82 -18.59 7.45 11.37
CA PHE A 82 -18.34 6.55 10.26
C PHE A 82 -17.46 5.42 10.77
N THR A 83 -18.08 4.32 11.20
CA THR A 83 -17.33 3.08 11.39
C THR A 83 -16.98 2.57 9.99
N VAL A 84 -15.76 2.84 9.54
CA VAL A 84 -15.19 2.11 8.40
C VAL A 84 -15.09 0.66 8.85
N ARG A 85 -16.08 -0.15 8.47
CA ARG A 85 -16.04 -1.59 8.69
C ARG A 85 -15.00 -2.15 7.73
N SER A 86 -13.78 -2.26 8.22
CA SER A 86 -12.69 -2.87 7.46
C SER A 86 -12.87 -4.38 7.49
N ASP A 87 -13.64 -4.91 6.55
CA ASP A 87 -13.62 -6.34 6.28
C ASP A 87 -12.35 -6.63 5.44
N PHE A 88 -11.18 -6.62 6.10
CA PHE A 88 -9.92 -7.03 5.46
C PHE A 88 -10.01 -8.54 5.21
N THR A 89 -10.28 -8.94 3.98
CA THR A 89 -10.14 -10.33 3.55
C THR A 89 -8.71 -10.51 3.04
N ALA A 90 -7.96 -11.39 3.71
CA ALA A 90 -6.62 -11.82 3.33
C ALA A 90 -6.65 -12.75 2.11
#